data_AF-A0AA90TM73-F1
#
_entry.id   AF-A0AA90TM73-F1
#
_cell.length_a   1.000
_cell.length_b   1.000
_cell.length_c   1.000
_cell.angle_alpha   90.00
_cell.angle_beta   90.00
_cell.angle_gamma   90.00
#
_symmetry.space_group_name_H-M   'P 1'
#
loop_
_entity.id
_entity.type
_entity.pdbx_description
1 polymer ?
#
loop_
_entity_poly.entity_id
_entity_poly.type
_entity_poly.pdbx_seq_one_letter_code
_entity_poly.pdbx_strand_id
1 'polypeptide(L)'
;MSQFRLARISLILAAIGLNAAPALMTSATAQSAPATPATSAAPTKPETVRPELYKLLDPAAVKVLIDGKKFPEVQERLTAAEAYANRTPYENYVIERMKFSLGSASGNEAMTMSSLEAIINSPSTPAVDKPEFILAMGNLQNNAKNYTKAIEWMKRYIAEGGSPSRVRASMSRAYYLNNDLATAKTEAQTHLAELEKAGTPPAEGDLRLLVAIAGKQKDWPAYTVALEKLIAAYPSQDLWSDLLHRMYGKTSFNSRLLLDAYRLESTVLKQLEAETYVNMAEEAVRSGFPVEAKKAVDAGFAANVLGTGADAAKHKSLRDRVSKAAADDAKNIATGEASAAKMKDGTGLVNLGYAYVTMDEFDKGIERIEKGIAKGGLKRPEEAKLKLGMAYVKAGRKDDAIKTFETIKGNDGIGDLARYWTMWLKRPADTAAPVAAAPAAK
;
A
#
# COMPACT_ATOMS: atom_id res chain seq x y z
N MET A 1 4.58 -52.14 -33.04
CA MET A 1 4.35 -51.68 -31.65
C MET A 1 3.65 -50.34 -31.69
N SER A 2 2.43 -50.25 -31.19
CA SER A 2 1.67 -49.00 -31.18
C SER A 2 2.35 -47.98 -30.25
N GLN A 3 2.69 -46.81 -30.79
CA GLN A 3 3.32 -45.72 -30.03
C GLN A 3 2.24 -44.77 -29.54
N PHE A 4 2.11 -44.61 -28.22
CA PHE A 4 1.11 -43.73 -27.61
C PHE A 4 1.72 -42.35 -27.30
N ARG A 5 1.02 -41.29 -27.69
CA ARG A 5 1.39 -39.90 -27.42
C ARG A 5 0.52 -39.36 -26.29
N LEU A 6 1.14 -38.70 -25.32
CA LEU A 6 0.43 -37.97 -24.28
C LEU A 6 0.27 -36.53 -24.74
N ALA A 7 -0.96 -36.01 -24.73
CA ALA A 7 -1.23 -34.62 -25.09
C ALA A 7 -0.34 -33.67 -24.27
N ARG A 8 0.35 -32.77 -24.97
CA ARG A 8 1.31 -31.86 -24.37
C ARG A 8 0.53 -30.81 -23.53
N ILE A 9 0.99 -30.63 -22.28
CA ILE A 9 0.89 -29.38 -21.51
C ILE A 9 -0.33 -29.12 -20.59
N SER A 10 -1.56 -29.55 -20.88
CA SER A 10 -2.76 -29.02 -20.18
C SER A 10 -2.83 -29.25 -18.66
N LEU A 11 -2.44 -30.43 -18.17
CA LEU A 11 -2.61 -30.81 -16.75
C LEU A 11 -1.61 -30.14 -15.79
N ILE A 12 -0.39 -29.85 -16.24
CA ILE A 12 0.63 -29.25 -15.35
C ILE A 12 0.45 -27.76 -15.21
N LEU A 13 0.14 -27.06 -16.30
CA LEU A 13 -0.12 -25.62 -16.23
C LEU A 13 -1.32 -25.34 -15.33
N ALA A 14 -2.38 -26.15 -15.41
CA ALA A 14 -3.52 -26.09 -14.49
C ALA A 14 -3.12 -26.34 -13.02
N ALA A 15 -2.26 -27.33 -12.75
CA ALA A 15 -1.77 -27.63 -11.40
C ALA A 15 -0.83 -26.54 -10.82
N ILE A 16 -0.16 -25.76 -11.68
CA ILE A 16 0.67 -24.60 -11.30
C ILE A 16 -0.19 -23.32 -11.21
N GLY A 17 -1.49 -23.37 -11.52
CA GLY A 17 -2.38 -22.20 -11.54
C GLY A 17 -2.21 -21.31 -12.78
N LEU A 18 -1.43 -21.74 -13.76
CA LEU A 18 -1.35 -21.14 -15.09
C LEU A 18 -2.50 -21.70 -15.93
N ASN A 19 -3.68 -21.07 -15.89
CA ASN A 19 -4.63 -21.21 -16.98
C ASN A 19 -4.00 -20.53 -18.20
N ALA A 20 -3.21 -21.26 -18.98
CA ALA A 20 -2.89 -20.85 -20.33
C ALA A 20 -4.23 -20.84 -21.08
N ALA A 21 -4.81 -19.65 -21.25
CA ALA A 21 -5.77 -19.45 -22.33
C ALA A 21 -5.09 -20.00 -23.59
N PRO A 22 -5.73 -20.91 -24.35
CA PRO A 22 -5.13 -21.41 -25.56
C PRO A 22 -4.86 -20.19 -26.44
N ALA A 23 -3.58 -19.85 -26.61
CA ALA A 23 -3.17 -18.95 -27.66
C ALA A 23 -3.55 -19.67 -28.95
N LEU A 24 -4.74 -19.37 -29.46
CA LEU A 24 -5.11 -19.62 -30.84
C LEU A 24 -4.03 -18.92 -31.66
N MET A 25 -3.05 -19.69 -32.12
CA MET A 25 -2.11 -19.27 -33.14
C MET A 25 -2.93 -18.96 -34.38
N THR A 26 -3.39 -17.72 -34.50
CA THR A 26 -3.84 -17.16 -35.77
C THR A 26 -2.66 -17.25 -36.71
N SER A 27 -2.83 -18.04 -37.76
CA SER A 27 -1.95 -18.15 -38.91
C SER A 27 -1.74 -16.77 -39.54
N ALA A 28 -0.69 -16.07 -39.11
CA ALA A 28 -0.17 -14.91 -39.82
C ALA A 28 0.91 -15.41 -40.79
N THR A 29 0.57 -15.39 -42.09
CA THR A 29 1.50 -15.55 -43.20
C THR A 29 2.55 -14.43 -43.13
N ALA A 30 3.74 -14.72 -42.62
CA ALA A 30 4.89 -13.84 -42.72
C ALA A 30 5.73 -14.23 -43.95
N GLN A 31 5.80 -13.26 -44.86
CA GLN A 31 6.47 -13.30 -46.14
C GLN A 31 7.99 -13.47 -45.98
N SER A 32 8.54 -14.32 -46.85
CA SER A 32 9.91 -14.81 -46.91
C SER A 32 10.98 -13.72 -47.05
N ALA A 33 11.98 -13.74 -46.15
CA ALA A 33 13.34 -13.27 -46.39
C ALA A 33 14.30 -14.49 -46.35
N PRO A 34 15.39 -14.53 -47.14
CA PRO A 34 16.16 -15.74 -47.35
C PRO A 34 16.97 -16.11 -46.10
N ALA A 35 16.69 -17.29 -45.55
CA ALA A 35 17.43 -17.87 -44.44
C ALA A 35 18.84 -18.30 -44.87
N THR A 36 19.84 -17.89 -44.10
CA THR A 36 21.12 -18.60 -43.98
C THR A 36 20.86 -20.06 -43.63
N PRO A 37 21.55 -21.05 -44.24
CA PRO A 37 21.28 -22.45 -43.96
C PRO A 37 21.78 -22.80 -42.55
N ALA A 38 20.87 -22.73 -41.57
CA ALA A 38 21.05 -23.39 -40.30
C ALA A 38 21.09 -24.90 -40.59
N THR A 39 22.21 -25.54 -40.25
CA THR A 39 22.38 -26.99 -40.23
C THR A 39 21.17 -27.62 -39.54
N SER A 40 20.25 -28.20 -40.31
CA SER A 40 19.10 -28.90 -39.74
C SER A 40 19.63 -30.13 -39.04
N ALA A 41 19.65 -30.10 -37.71
CA ALA A 41 19.70 -31.33 -36.93
C ALA A 41 18.56 -32.23 -37.42
N ALA A 42 18.88 -33.49 -37.71
CA ALA A 42 17.91 -34.50 -38.11
C ALA A 42 16.70 -34.50 -37.15
N PRO A 43 15.47 -34.72 -37.65
CA PRO A 43 14.29 -34.73 -36.78
C PRO A 43 14.45 -35.84 -35.75
N THR A 44 14.54 -35.47 -34.47
CA THR A 44 14.55 -36.41 -33.36
C THR A 44 13.30 -37.28 -33.46
N LYS A 45 13.49 -38.61 -33.40
CA LYS A 45 12.37 -39.57 -33.34
C LYS A 45 11.36 -39.07 -32.31
N PRO A 46 10.03 -39.12 -32.59
CA PRO A 46 9.03 -38.70 -31.62
C PRO A 46 9.21 -39.48 -30.31
N GLU A 47 9.39 -38.77 -29.21
CA GLU A 47 9.43 -39.39 -27.88
C GLU A 47 8.06 -39.98 -27.55
N THR A 48 8.03 -41.23 -27.06
CA THR A 48 6.80 -42.01 -26.85
C THR A 48 6.88 -42.80 -25.55
N VAL A 49 5.72 -43.15 -25.00
CA VAL A 49 5.60 -44.02 -23.82
C VAL A 49 5.21 -45.41 -24.29
N ARG A 50 5.87 -46.45 -23.76
CA ARG A 50 5.49 -47.84 -24.04
C ARG A 50 4.06 -48.15 -23.61
N PRO A 51 3.34 -49.06 -24.29
CA PRO A 51 1.93 -49.35 -24.01
C PRO A 51 1.64 -49.73 -22.56
N GLU A 52 2.54 -50.48 -21.91
CA GLU A 52 2.33 -50.94 -20.53
C GLU A 52 2.37 -49.76 -19.54
N LEU A 53 3.31 -48.84 -19.72
CA LEU A 53 3.36 -47.60 -18.93
C LEU A 53 2.21 -46.66 -19.26
N TYR A 54 1.81 -46.56 -20.53
CA TYR A 54 0.68 -45.71 -20.91
C TYR A 54 -0.62 -46.12 -20.20
N LYS A 55 -0.87 -47.43 -20.04
CA LYS A 55 -2.05 -47.92 -19.28
C LYS A 55 -2.06 -47.46 -17.83
N LEU A 56 -0.89 -47.30 -17.21
CA LEU A 56 -0.75 -46.83 -15.82
C LEU A 56 -0.82 -45.31 -15.73
N LEU A 57 -0.25 -44.62 -16.71
CA LEU A 57 -0.02 -43.17 -16.72
C LEU A 57 -1.04 -42.39 -17.59
N ASP A 58 -2.11 -43.05 -18.06
CA ASP A 58 -3.14 -42.44 -18.90
C ASP A 58 -3.71 -41.17 -18.22
N PRO A 59 -3.49 -39.96 -18.79
CA PRO A 59 -3.88 -38.71 -18.19
C PRO A 59 -5.38 -38.59 -17.95
N ALA A 60 -6.21 -39.21 -18.80
CA ALA A 60 -7.65 -39.16 -18.63
C ALA A 60 -8.08 -39.98 -17.41
N ALA A 61 -7.58 -41.21 -17.29
CA ALA A 61 -7.83 -42.06 -16.14
C ALA A 61 -7.29 -41.44 -14.85
N VAL A 62 -6.06 -40.91 -14.88
CA VAL A 62 -5.42 -40.28 -13.72
C VAL A 62 -6.16 -39.03 -13.28
N LYS A 63 -6.62 -38.19 -14.23
CA LYS A 63 -7.42 -37.00 -13.90
C LYS A 63 -8.69 -37.36 -13.13
N VAL A 64 -9.42 -38.39 -13.56
CA VAL A 64 -10.63 -38.86 -12.85
C VAL A 64 -10.30 -39.29 -11.42
N LEU A 65 -9.18 -39.99 -11.21
CA LEU A 65 -8.74 -40.40 -9.88
C LEU A 65 -8.35 -39.21 -9.00
N ILE A 66 -7.60 -38.25 -9.54
CA ILE A 66 -7.20 -37.02 -8.83
C ILE A 66 -8.44 -36.19 -8.44
N ASP A 67 -9.35 -35.94 -9.39
CA ASP A 67 -10.58 -35.17 -9.15
C ASP A 67 -11.47 -35.86 -8.11
N GLY A 68 -11.50 -37.20 -8.14
CA GLY A 68 -12.18 -38.04 -7.14
C GLY A 68 -11.44 -38.17 -5.81
N LYS A 69 -10.32 -37.48 -5.60
CA LYS A 69 -9.43 -37.57 -4.42
C LYS A 69 -8.95 -38.98 -4.10
N LYS A 70 -8.88 -39.85 -5.11
CA LYS A 70 -8.42 -41.23 -4.99
C LYS A 70 -6.89 -41.32 -5.07
N PHE A 71 -6.22 -40.55 -4.21
CA PHE A 71 -4.76 -40.40 -4.21
C PHE A 71 -3.98 -41.72 -4.03
N PRO A 72 -4.41 -42.67 -3.17
CA PRO A 72 -3.73 -43.96 -3.05
C PRO A 72 -3.69 -44.75 -4.36
N GLU A 73 -4.78 -44.73 -5.14
CA GLU A 73 -4.88 -45.44 -6.42
C GLU A 73 -3.95 -44.84 -7.48
N VAL A 74 -3.76 -43.51 -7.45
CA VAL A 74 -2.77 -42.82 -8.29
C VAL A 74 -1.35 -43.18 -7.86
N GLN A 75 -1.11 -43.26 -6.55
CA GLN A 75 0.19 -43.64 -6.00
C GLN A 75 0.57 -45.08 -6.37
N GLU A 76 -0.37 -46.03 -6.30
CA GLU A 76 -0.15 -47.41 -6.72
C GLU A 76 0.23 -47.51 -8.21
N ARG A 77 -0.47 -46.76 -9.07
CA ARG A 77 -0.14 -46.68 -10.51
C ARG A 77 1.26 -46.13 -10.74
N LEU A 78 1.66 -45.10 -9.99
CA LEU A 78 3.02 -44.55 -10.04
C LEU A 78 4.06 -45.57 -9.61
N THR A 79 3.86 -46.24 -8.48
CA THR A 79 4.78 -47.27 -7.98
C THR A 79 4.92 -48.42 -8.98
N ALA A 80 3.82 -48.86 -9.59
CA ALA A 80 3.84 -49.87 -10.65
C ALA A 80 4.60 -49.38 -11.91
N ALA A 81 4.42 -48.11 -12.30
CA ALA A 81 5.13 -47.52 -13.43
C ALA A 81 6.65 -47.42 -13.17
N GLU A 82 7.04 -47.12 -11.93
CA GLU A 82 8.44 -47.01 -11.53
C GLU A 82 9.17 -48.35 -11.44
N ALA A 83 8.44 -49.45 -11.21
CA ALA A 83 9.01 -50.80 -11.16
C ALA A 83 9.52 -51.30 -12.54
N TYR A 84 9.14 -50.63 -13.63
CA TYR A 84 9.63 -50.99 -14.95
C TYR A 84 11.11 -50.63 -15.12
N ALA A 85 11.91 -51.61 -15.56
CA ALA A 85 13.31 -51.44 -15.91
C ALA A 85 13.48 -50.73 -17.27
N ASN A 86 14.66 -50.15 -17.48
CA ASN A 86 15.09 -49.52 -18.74
C ASN A 86 14.15 -48.42 -19.26
N ARG A 87 13.56 -47.64 -18.35
CA ARG A 87 12.75 -46.46 -18.70
C ARG A 87 13.58 -45.43 -19.44
N THR A 88 13.03 -44.90 -20.53
CA THR A 88 13.63 -43.80 -21.29
C THR A 88 13.57 -42.48 -20.50
N PRO A 89 14.42 -41.48 -20.84
CA PRO A 89 14.32 -40.14 -20.25
C PRO A 89 12.91 -39.53 -20.36
N TYR A 90 12.22 -39.75 -21.49
CA TYR A 90 10.86 -39.29 -21.70
C TYR A 90 9.83 -40.00 -20.81
N GLU A 91 9.95 -41.31 -20.61
CA GLU A 91 9.07 -42.04 -19.70
C GLU A 91 9.26 -41.59 -18.24
N ASN A 92 10.50 -41.35 -17.83
CA ASN A 92 10.78 -40.75 -16.51
C ASN A 92 10.19 -39.34 -16.39
N TYR A 93 10.34 -38.51 -17.42
CA TYR A 93 9.69 -37.20 -17.47
C TYR A 93 8.16 -37.31 -17.27
N VAL A 94 7.49 -38.23 -17.96
CA VAL A 94 6.04 -38.44 -17.81
C VAL A 94 5.66 -38.90 -16.40
N ILE A 95 6.45 -39.79 -15.78
CA ILE A 95 6.23 -40.24 -14.41
C ILE A 95 6.35 -39.06 -13.43
N GLU A 96 7.38 -38.23 -13.57
CA GLU A 96 7.57 -37.05 -12.72
C GLU A 96 6.45 -36.02 -12.90
N ARG A 97 5.94 -35.85 -14.12
CA ARG A 97 4.75 -35.03 -14.40
C ARG A 97 3.51 -35.52 -13.63
N MET A 98 3.33 -36.84 -13.53
CA MET A 98 2.21 -37.42 -12.80
C MET A 98 2.39 -37.32 -11.28
N LYS A 99 3.61 -37.54 -10.76
CA LYS A 99 3.94 -37.29 -9.36
C LYS A 99 3.73 -35.83 -8.97
N PHE A 100 4.13 -34.89 -9.82
CA PHE A 100 3.88 -33.46 -9.60
C PHE A 100 2.38 -33.17 -9.45
N SER A 101 1.54 -33.74 -10.32
CA SER A 101 0.08 -33.61 -10.23
C SER A 101 -0.50 -34.24 -8.97
N LEU A 102 -0.04 -35.45 -8.59
CA LEU A 102 -0.47 -36.12 -7.37
C LEU A 102 -0.05 -35.34 -6.12
N GLY A 103 1.21 -34.90 -6.07
CA GLY A 103 1.75 -34.09 -4.99
C GLY A 103 0.94 -32.82 -4.79
N SER A 104 0.69 -32.08 -5.88
CA SER A 104 -0.07 -30.84 -5.86
C SER A 104 -1.50 -31.06 -5.37
N ALA A 105 -2.19 -32.10 -5.85
CA ALA A 105 -3.58 -32.37 -5.49
C ALA A 105 -3.75 -32.94 -4.07
N SER A 106 -2.77 -33.70 -3.58
CA SER A 106 -2.78 -34.30 -2.24
C SER A 106 -2.21 -33.39 -1.14
N GLY A 107 -1.63 -32.25 -1.51
CA GLY A 107 -0.91 -31.38 -0.58
C GLY A 107 0.44 -31.93 -0.13
N ASN A 108 1.00 -32.93 -0.84
CA ASN A 108 2.34 -33.46 -0.56
C ASN A 108 3.39 -32.55 -1.20
N GLU A 109 3.84 -31.55 -0.43
CA GLU A 109 4.83 -30.56 -0.88
C GLU A 109 6.17 -31.19 -1.26
N ALA A 110 6.64 -32.19 -0.51
CA ALA A 110 7.92 -32.85 -0.78
C ALA A 110 7.94 -33.57 -2.14
N MET A 111 6.84 -34.27 -2.47
CA MET A 111 6.65 -34.87 -3.80
C MET A 111 6.53 -33.79 -4.89
N THR A 112 5.77 -32.73 -4.62
CA THR A 112 5.56 -31.64 -5.57
C THR A 112 6.89 -30.97 -5.95
N MET A 113 7.71 -30.62 -4.98
CA MET A 113 9.00 -29.97 -5.24
C MET A 113 10.01 -30.93 -5.86
N SER A 114 10.15 -32.16 -5.35
CA SER A 114 11.13 -33.10 -5.92
C SER A 114 10.81 -33.47 -7.37
N SER A 115 9.54 -33.68 -7.70
CA SER A 115 9.12 -33.96 -9.08
C SER A 115 9.20 -32.76 -10.00
N LEU A 116 8.90 -31.54 -9.53
CA LEU A 116 9.09 -30.34 -10.33
C LEU A 116 10.57 -30.09 -10.64
N GLU A 117 11.46 -30.33 -9.68
CA GLU A 117 12.91 -30.24 -9.91
C GLU A 117 13.38 -31.27 -10.95
N ALA A 118 12.91 -32.51 -10.86
CA ALA A 118 13.21 -33.55 -11.84
C ALA A 118 12.64 -33.20 -13.24
N ILE A 119 11.46 -32.58 -13.31
CA ILE A 119 10.90 -32.02 -14.55
C ILE A 119 11.83 -30.95 -15.10
N ILE A 120 12.22 -29.95 -14.31
CA ILE A 120 13.09 -28.85 -14.79
C ILE A 120 14.43 -29.36 -15.34
N ASN A 121 14.99 -30.40 -14.73
CA ASN A 121 16.29 -30.98 -15.10
C ASN A 121 16.20 -32.06 -16.20
N SER A 122 14.99 -32.44 -16.63
CA SER A 122 14.81 -33.45 -17.67
C SER A 122 15.20 -32.92 -19.06
N PRO A 123 15.96 -33.69 -19.87
CA PRO A 123 16.26 -33.32 -21.26
C PRO A 123 15.01 -33.33 -22.15
N SER A 124 13.93 -34.00 -21.72
CA SER A 124 12.65 -34.04 -22.44
C SER A 124 11.74 -32.85 -22.11
N THR A 125 12.17 -31.94 -21.23
CA THR A 125 11.42 -30.71 -20.93
C THR A 125 11.53 -29.72 -22.08
N PRO A 126 10.41 -29.28 -22.68
CA PRO A 126 10.44 -28.29 -23.74
C PRO A 126 11.09 -26.99 -23.27
N ALA A 127 12.04 -26.47 -24.06
CA ALA A 127 12.79 -25.26 -23.70
C ALA A 127 11.88 -24.04 -23.44
N VAL A 128 10.75 -23.95 -24.16
CA VAL A 128 9.76 -22.87 -24.00
C VAL A 128 9.01 -22.95 -22.66
N ASP A 129 8.85 -24.14 -22.08
CA ASP A 129 8.12 -24.35 -20.83
C ASP A 129 9.03 -24.22 -19.60
N LYS A 130 10.34 -24.43 -19.79
CA LYS A 130 11.32 -24.50 -18.70
C LYS A 130 11.33 -23.26 -17.78
N PRO A 131 11.27 -22.01 -18.30
CA PRO A 131 11.19 -20.84 -17.43
C PRO A 131 9.95 -20.82 -16.53
N GLU A 132 8.79 -21.28 -17.00
CA GLU A 132 7.57 -21.32 -16.17
C GLU A 132 7.68 -22.37 -15.06
N PHE A 133 8.32 -23.52 -15.32
CA PHE A 133 8.59 -24.50 -14.26
C PHE A 133 9.58 -23.96 -13.21
N ILE A 134 10.62 -23.25 -13.64
CA ILE A 134 11.57 -22.58 -12.73
C ILE A 134 10.86 -21.53 -11.87
N LEU A 135 9.99 -20.71 -12.47
CA LEU A 135 9.17 -19.74 -11.76
C LEU A 135 8.25 -20.42 -10.73
N ALA A 136 7.58 -21.50 -11.13
CA ALA A 136 6.73 -22.29 -10.24
C ALA A 136 7.51 -22.83 -9.03
N MET A 137 8.73 -23.32 -9.25
CA MET A 137 9.61 -23.77 -8.17
C MET A 137 9.95 -22.62 -7.21
N GLY A 138 10.32 -21.45 -7.74
CA GLY A 138 10.57 -20.26 -6.92
C GLY A 138 9.38 -19.88 -6.04
N ASN A 139 8.16 -19.92 -6.59
CA ASN A 139 6.94 -19.65 -5.85
C ASN A 139 6.63 -20.69 -4.78
N LEU A 140 6.81 -21.99 -5.08
CA LEU A 140 6.64 -23.07 -4.12
C LEU A 140 7.61 -22.94 -2.94
N GLN A 141 8.88 -22.65 -3.21
CA GLN A 141 9.86 -22.39 -2.16
C GLN A 141 9.49 -21.16 -1.32
N ASN A 142 8.97 -20.11 -1.95
CA ASN A 142 8.53 -18.91 -1.25
C ASN A 142 7.35 -19.19 -0.31
N ASN A 143 6.37 -19.97 -0.77
CA ASN A 143 5.21 -20.37 0.03
C ASN A 143 5.60 -21.28 1.20
N ALA A 144 6.57 -22.18 0.99
CA ALA A 144 7.18 -22.99 2.03
C ALA A 144 8.12 -22.20 2.96
N LYS A 145 8.21 -20.87 2.80
CA LYS A 145 9.07 -19.96 3.57
C LYS A 145 10.56 -20.25 3.44
N ASN A 146 10.97 -21.01 2.42
CA ASN A 146 12.35 -21.28 2.07
C ASN A 146 12.91 -20.11 1.23
N TYR A 147 12.95 -18.90 1.81
CA TYR A 147 13.22 -17.67 1.07
C TYR A 147 14.58 -17.67 0.35
N THR A 148 15.62 -18.27 0.94
CA THR A 148 16.92 -18.43 0.28
C THR A 148 16.78 -19.21 -1.03
N LYS A 149 16.12 -20.38 -1.00
CA LYS A 149 15.87 -21.18 -2.21
C LYS A 149 14.95 -20.46 -3.19
N ALA A 150 13.91 -19.79 -2.69
CA ALA A 150 13.02 -19.00 -3.54
C ALA A 150 13.79 -17.96 -4.36
N ILE A 151 14.69 -17.22 -3.72
CA ILE A 151 15.55 -16.23 -4.36
C ILE A 151 16.48 -16.89 -5.39
N GLU A 152 17.10 -18.03 -5.05
CA GLU A 152 17.95 -18.79 -6.00
C GLU A 152 17.19 -19.19 -7.27
N TRP A 153 15.98 -19.75 -7.12
CA TRP A 153 15.14 -20.14 -8.24
C TRP A 153 14.63 -18.94 -9.05
N MET A 154 14.27 -17.83 -8.41
CA MET A 154 13.86 -16.60 -9.11
C MET A 154 15.04 -15.93 -9.85
N LYS A 155 16.27 -16.01 -9.32
CA LYS A 155 17.47 -15.59 -10.07
C LYS A 155 17.72 -16.48 -11.28
N ARG A 156 17.55 -17.80 -11.12
CA ARG A 156 17.65 -18.76 -12.23
C ARG A 156 16.60 -18.49 -13.30
N TYR A 157 15.36 -18.15 -12.92
CA TYR A 157 14.30 -17.76 -13.85
C TYR A 157 14.77 -16.63 -14.78
N ILE A 158 15.34 -15.57 -14.20
CA ILE A 158 15.86 -14.43 -14.97
C ILE A 158 17.03 -14.86 -15.88
N ALA A 159 17.98 -15.63 -15.34
CA ALA A 159 19.15 -16.08 -16.09
C ALA A 159 18.80 -17.00 -17.28
N GLU A 160 17.71 -17.76 -17.18
CA GLU A 160 17.21 -18.63 -18.25
C GLU A 160 16.17 -17.94 -19.17
N GLY A 161 16.14 -16.60 -19.19
CA GLY A 161 15.35 -15.81 -20.14
C GLY A 161 13.97 -15.37 -19.65
N GLY A 162 13.64 -15.63 -18.39
CA GLY A 162 12.46 -15.11 -17.72
C GLY A 162 12.50 -13.59 -17.53
N SER A 163 11.32 -12.96 -17.53
CA SER A 163 11.23 -11.49 -17.37
C SER A 163 11.43 -11.07 -15.90
N PRO A 164 12.41 -10.19 -15.57
CA PRO A 164 12.65 -9.76 -14.18
C PRO A 164 11.42 -9.19 -13.47
N SER A 165 10.56 -8.45 -14.18
CA SER A 165 9.37 -7.83 -13.61
C SER A 165 8.37 -8.84 -13.05
N ARG A 166 8.33 -10.08 -13.58
CA ARG A 166 7.42 -11.14 -13.09
C ARG A 166 7.81 -11.69 -11.71
N VAL A 167 9.07 -11.54 -11.30
CA VAL A 167 9.57 -12.06 -10.02
C VAL A 167 9.94 -10.96 -9.03
N ARG A 168 10.10 -9.70 -9.48
CA ARG A 168 10.65 -8.63 -8.64
C ARG A 168 9.88 -8.40 -7.34
N ALA A 169 8.55 -8.36 -7.39
CA ALA A 169 7.72 -8.21 -6.21
C ALA A 169 7.85 -9.38 -5.23
N SER A 170 7.95 -10.62 -5.73
CA SER A 170 8.16 -11.80 -4.88
C SER A 170 9.58 -11.81 -4.30
N MET A 171 10.60 -11.45 -5.08
CA MET A 171 11.98 -11.36 -4.64
C MET A 171 12.16 -10.31 -3.55
N SER A 172 11.58 -9.11 -3.70
CA SER A 172 11.69 -8.05 -2.69
C SER A 172 11.13 -8.48 -1.33
N ARG A 173 9.97 -9.15 -1.33
CA ARG A 173 9.38 -9.76 -0.12
C ARG A 173 10.25 -10.88 0.44
N ALA A 174 10.77 -11.76 -0.41
CA ALA A 174 11.65 -12.86 0.01
C ALA A 174 12.95 -12.33 0.65
N TYR A 175 13.60 -11.31 0.08
CA TYR A 175 14.76 -10.66 0.68
C TYR A 175 14.43 -10.03 2.04
N TYR A 176 13.30 -9.34 2.15
CA TYR A 176 12.85 -8.75 3.42
C TYR A 176 12.65 -9.81 4.51
N LEU A 177 11.97 -10.92 4.16
CA LEU A 177 11.70 -12.03 5.07
C LEU A 177 12.97 -12.81 5.42
N ASN A 178 13.96 -12.85 4.51
CA ASN A 178 15.29 -13.38 4.74
C ASN A 178 16.25 -12.39 5.44
N ASN A 179 15.73 -11.24 5.91
CA ASN A 179 16.48 -10.21 6.63
C ASN A 179 17.55 -9.46 5.81
N ASP A 180 17.61 -9.63 4.49
CA ASP A 180 18.44 -8.81 3.59
C ASP A 180 17.70 -7.53 3.20
N LEU A 181 17.67 -6.58 4.14
CA LEU A 181 16.89 -5.34 4.01
C LEU A 181 17.44 -4.40 2.94
N ALA A 182 18.75 -4.43 2.68
CA ALA A 182 19.37 -3.58 1.67
C ALA A 182 18.92 -4.01 0.26
N THR A 183 19.01 -5.30 -0.04
CA THR A 183 18.55 -5.82 -1.33
C THR A 183 17.03 -5.72 -1.47
N ALA A 184 16.28 -5.99 -0.39
CA ALA A 184 14.82 -5.82 -0.38
C ALA A 184 14.41 -4.38 -0.74
N LYS A 185 15.09 -3.37 -0.19
CA LYS A 185 14.85 -1.95 -0.49
C LYS A 185 15.06 -1.67 -1.97
N THR A 186 16.19 -2.09 -2.53
CA THR A 186 16.54 -1.88 -3.94
C THR A 186 15.52 -2.53 -4.87
N GLU A 187 15.16 -3.79 -4.62
CA GLU A 187 14.18 -4.51 -5.45
C GLU A 187 12.79 -3.90 -5.35
N ALA A 188 12.33 -3.54 -4.15
CA ALA A 188 11.04 -2.90 -3.95
C ALA A 188 10.96 -1.52 -4.62
N GLN A 189 12.00 -0.69 -4.50
CA GLN A 189 12.05 0.61 -5.17
C GLN A 189 12.08 0.48 -6.69
N THR A 190 12.83 -0.49 -7.22
CA THR A 190 12.89 -0.76 -8.66
C THR A 190 11.52 -1.22 -9.17
N HIS A 191 10.84 -2.12 -8.45
CA HIS A 191 9.48 -2.57 -8.78
C HIS A 191 8.51 -1.39 -8.84
N LEU A 192 8.53 -0.49 -7.85
CA LEU A 192 7.66 0.69 -7.89
C LEU A 192 7.98 1.63 -9.06
N ALA A 193 9.26 1.82 -9.40
CA ALA A 193 9.65 2.63 -10.55
C ALA A 193 9.23 2.01 -11.88
N GLU A 194 9.25 0.68 -12.00
CA GLU A 194 8.72 -0.05 -13.16
C GLU A 194 7.20 0.13 -13.29
N LEU A 195 6.45 0.02 -12.19
CA LEU A 195 5.01 0.28 -12.15
C LEU A 195 4.66 1.71 -12.55
N GLU A 196 5.38 2.70 -12.02
CA GLU A 196 5.21 4.11 -12.35
C GLU A 196 5.44 4.37 -13.84
N LYS A 197 6.52 3.83 -14.42
CA LYS A 197 6.81 3.93 -15.87
C LYS A 197 5.74 3.27 -16.72
N ALA A 198 5.13 2.19 -16.23
CA ALA A 198 4.05 1.48 -16.91
C ALA A 198 2.69 2.18 -16.76
N GLY A 199 2.58 3.25 -15.95
CA GLY A 199 1.31 3.88 -15.62
C GLY A 199 0.39 3.00 -14.75
N THR A 200 0.96 1.97 -14.11
CA THR A 200 0.23 1.03 -13.27
C THR A 200 0.36 1.47 -11.80
N PRO A 201 -0.75 1.72 -11.10
CA PRO A 201 -0.70 2.06 -9.68
C PRO A 201 -0.08 0.91 -8.84
N PRO A 202 0.84 1.21 -7.91
CA PRO A 202 1.34 0.22 -6.95
C PRO A 202 0.23 -0.42 -6.12
N ALA A 203 0.28 -1.74 -5.93
CA ALA A 203 -0.60 -2.41 -4.97
C ALA A 203 -0.28 -1.99 -3.53
N GLU A 204 -1.28 -1.98 -2.65
CA GLU A 204 -1.11 -1.61 -1.25
C GLU A 204 0.02 -2.39 -0.55
N GLY A 205 0.12 -3.70 -0.83
CA GLY A 205 1.15 -4.57 -0.29
C GLY A 205 2.58 -4.17 -0.66
N ASP A 206 2.79 -3.56 -1.83
CA ASP A 206 4.12 -3.12 -2.28
C ASP A 206 4.57 -1.86 -1.52
N LEU A 207 3.64 -0.93 -1.27
CA LEU A 207 3.90 0.26 -0.47
C LEU A 207 4.08 -0.09 1.01
N ARG A 208 3.26 -1.02 1.56
CA ARG A 208 3.43 -1.54 2.92
C ARG A 208 4.77 -2.23 3.11
N LEU A 209 5.28 -2.94 2.10
CA LEU A 209 6.62 -3.53 2.15
C LEU A 209 7.70 -2.45 2.31
N LEU A 210 7.63 -1.34 1.58
CA LEU A 210 8.59 -0.24 1.74
C LEU A 210 8.55 0.38 3.15
N VAL A 211 7.34 0.59 3.69
CA VAL A 211 7.16 1.06 5.07
C VAL A 211 7.80 0.08 6.06
N ALA A 212 7.57 -1.22 5.89
CA ALA A 212 8.14 -2.26 6.75
C ALA A 212 9.67 -2.33 6.67
N ILE A 213 10.24 -2.26 5.45
CA ILE A 213 11.70 -2.24 5.24
C ILE A 213 12.31 -1.04 5.97
N ALA A 214 11.77 0.17 5.74
CA ALA A 214 12.29 1.39 6.36
C ALA A 214 12.18 1.33 7.90
N GLY A 215 11.08 0.79 8.42
CA GLY A 215 10.86 0.65 9.86
C GLY A 215 11.86 -0.30 10.50
N LYS A 216 12.13 -1.45 9.85
CA LYS A 216 13.10 -2.43 10.34
C LYS A 216 14.55 -1.92 10.25
N GLN A 217 14.85 -1.08 9.25
CA GLN A 217 16.12 -0.36 9.14
C GLN A 217 16.23 0.84 10.10
N LYS A 218 15.14 1.22 10.78
CA LYS A 218 15.02 2.46 11.56
C LYS A 218 15.34 3.73 10.74
N ASP A 219 15.13 3.68 9.43
CA ASP A 219 15.26 4.80 8.50
C ASP A 219 13.95 5.61 8.53
N TRP A 220 13.75 6.40 9.59
CA TRP A 220 12.53 7.18 9.81
C TRP A 220 12.21 8.21 8.70
N PRO A 221 13.21 8.87 8.07
CA PRO A 221 12.96 9.69 6.89
C PRO A 221 12.35 8.86 5.74
N ALA A 222 12.94 7.71 5.39
CA ALA A 222 12.38 6.85 4.34
C ALA A 222 11.03 6.25 4.74
N TYR A 223 10.83 5.94 6.02
CA TYR A 223 9.56 5.47 6.55
C TYR A 223 8.45 6.49 6.29
N THR A 224 8.70 7.75 6.64
CA THR A 224 7.73 8.83 6.47
C THR A 224 7.37 9.01 4.99
N VAL A 225 8.36 9.00 4.09
CA VAL A 225 8.11 9.10 2.64
C VAL A 225 7.30 7.90 2.12
N ALA A 226 7.61 6.68 2.58
CA ALA A 226 6.87 5.49 2.17
C ALA A 226 5.43 5.51 2.72
N LEU A 227 5.24 5.97 3.96
CA LEU A 227 3.93 6.11 4.59
C LEU A 227 3.09 7.18 3.89
N GLU A 228 3.69 8.32 3.52
CA GLU A 228 3.01 9.37 2.75
C GLU A 228 2.51 8.84 1.39
N LYS A 229 3.33 8.06 0.67
CA LYS A 229 2.93 7.40 -0.58
C LYS A 229 1.79 6.39 -0.35
N LEU A 230 1.88 5.60 0.72
CA LEU A 230 0.84 4.64 1.08
C LEU A 230 -0.50 5.34 1.39
N ILE A 231 -0.48 6.42 2.16
CA ILE A 231 -1.68 7.21 2.50
C ILE A 231 -2.28 7.87 1.26
N ALA A 232 -1.44 8.39 0.35
CA ALA A 232 -1.92 9.04 -0.86
C ALA A 232 -2.69 8.06 -1.78
N ALA A 233 -2.28 6.79 -1.83
CA ALA A 233 -2.90 5.76 -2.66
C ALA A 233 -4.02 4.98 -1.94
N TYR A 234 -3.84 4.70 -0.64
CA TYR A 234 -4.69 3.83 0.18
C TYR A 234 -4.90 4.45 1.58
N PRO A 235 -5.65 5.57 1.69
CA PRO A 235 -5.81 6.27 2.96
C PRO A 235 -6.60 5.43 3.97
N SER A 236 -6.10 5.35 5.21
CA SER A 236 -6.83 4.78 6.34
C SER A 236 -6.58 5.58 7.62
N GLN A 237 -7.48 5.44 8.59
CA GLN A 237 -7.40 6.14 9.87
C GLN A 237 -6.12 5.79 10.64
N ASP A 238 -5.74 4.52 10.66
CA ASP A 238 -4.54 4.04 11.35
C ASP A 238 -3.26 4.62 10.72
N LEU A 239 -3.21 4.70 9.39
CA LEU A 239 -2.05 5.25 8.68
C LEU A 239 -1.90 6.75 8.95
N TRP A 240 -3.01 7.49 8.94
CA TRP A 240 -3.00 8.90 9.29
C TRP A 240 -2.60 9.13 10.74
N SER A 241 -3.10 8.31 11.67
CA SER A 241 -2.70 8.36 13.07
C SER A 241 -1.19 8.14 13.21
N ASP A 242 -0.62 7.10 12.56
CA ASP A 242 0.83 6.84 12.58
C ASP A 242 1.63 8.02 11.98
N LEU A 243 1.18 8.59 10.87
CA LEU A 243 1.85 9.74 10.24
C LEU A 243 1.90 10.95 11.19
N LEU A 244 0.79 11.26 11.86
CA LEU A 244 0.70 12.37 12.81
C LEU A 244 1.53 12.09 14.07
N HIS A 245 1.47 10.88 14.63
CA HIS A 245 2.32 10.45 15.75
C HIS A 245 3.81 10.63 15.45
N ARG A 246 4.24 10.30 14.23
CA ARG A 246 5.63 10.49 13.79
C ARG A 246 6.02 11.94 13.67
N MET A 247 5.11 12.81 13.27
CA MET A 247 5.35 14.26 13.26
C MET A 247 5.56 14.79 14.68
N TYR A 248 4.70 14.40 15.64
CA TYR A 248 4.86 14.76 17.05
C TYR A 248 6.18 14.24 17.65
N GLY A 249 6.60 13.04 17.24
CA GLY A 249 7.82 12.40 17.73
C GLY A 249 9.12 12.96 17.19
N LYS A 250 9.10 13.89 16.22
CA LYS A 250 10.34 14.53 15.72
C LYS A 250 10.92 15.43 16.80
N THR A 251 12.22 15.31 17.05
CA THR A 251 12.94 16.23 17.96
C THR A 251 12.91 17.68 17.49
N SER A 252 12.70 17.92 16.19
CA SER A 252 12.54 19.27 15.63
C SER A 252 11.13 19.83 15.76
N PHE A 253 10.13 19.02 16.14
CA PHE A 253 8.76 19.49 16.24
C PHE A 253 8.63 20.57 17.32
N ASN A 254 8.13 21.73 16.93
CA ASN A 254 7.96 22.85 17.83
C ASN A 254 6.58 22.79 18.50
N SER A 255 6.56 22.73 19.83
CA SER A 255 5.33 22.63 20.62
C SER A 255 4.33 23.77 20.38
N ARG A 256 4.77 24.92 19.86
CA ARG A 256 3.88 26.01 19.43
C ARG A 256 2.86 25.60 18.35
N LEU A 257 3.16 24.55 17.59
CA LEU A 257 2.32 24.01 16.52
C LEU A 257 1.39 22.91 17.00
N LEU A 258 1.37 22.61 18.31
CA LEU A 258 0.59 21.50 18.86
C LEU A 258 -0.91 21.68 18.58
N LEU A 259 -1.44 22.90 18.73
CA LEU A 259 -2.84 23.19 18.38
C LEU A 259 -3.12 22.96 16.90
N ASP A 260 -2.20 23.35 16.03
CA ASP A 260 -2.34 23.18 14.58
C ASP A 260 -2.30 21.71 14.17
N ALA A 261 -1.53 20.89 14.88
CA ALA A 261 -1.52 19.45 14.71
C ALA A 261 -2.83 18.81 15.19
N TYR A 262 -3.38 19.20 16.34
CA TYR A 262 -4.71 18.75 16.78
C TYR A 262 -5.82 19.17 15.81
N ARG A 263 -5.74 20.37 15.20
CA ARG A 263 -6.67 20.81 14.16
C ARG A 263 -6.65 19.88 12.94
N LEU A 264 -5.46 19.46 12.50
CA LEU A 264 -5.33 18.50 11.42
C LEU A 264 -5.86 17.12 11.84
N GLU A 265 -5.49 16.65 13.03
CA GLU A 265 -5.92 15.36 13.58
C GLU A 265 -7.45 15.28 13.68
N SER A 266 -8.11 16.30 14.24
CA SER A 266 -9.57 16.41 14.33
C SER A 266 -10.28 16.45 12.98
N THR A 267 -9.56 16.79 11.91
CA THR A 267 -10.11 16.86 10.55
C THR A 267 -9.94 15.54 9.80
N VAL A 268 -8.83 14.86 10.03
CA VAL A 268 -8.43 13.65 9.32
C VAL A 268 -9.01 12.40 10.00
N LEU A 269 -9.07 12.41 11.33
CA LEU A 269 -9.58 11.30 12.11
C LEU A 269 -11.09 11.42 12.34
N LYS A 270 -11.80 10.29 12.28
CA LYS A 270 -13.24 10.20 12.51
C LYS A 270 -13.61 10.47 13.96
N GLN A 271 -12.72 10.11 14.88
CA GLN A 271 -12.90 10.28 16.32
C GLN A 271 -11.51 10.41 16.95
N LEU A 272 -11.38 11.35 17.88
CA LEU A 272 -10.17 11.50 18.68
C LEU A 272 -10.31 10.76 20.01
N GLU A 273 -9.18 10.49 20.65
CA GLU A 273 -9.15 10.04 22.02
C GLU A 273 -9.65 11.16 22.96
N ALA A 274 -10.20 10.78 24.13
CA ALA A 274 -10.71 11.72 25.12
C ALA A 274 -9.66 12.76 25.52
N GLU A 275 -8.42 12.30 25.76
CA GLU A 275 -7.30 13.16 26.13
C GLU A 275 -6.96 14.17 25.02
N THR A 276 -7.01 13.77 23.75
CA THR A 276 -6.77 14.68 22.62
C THR A 276 -7.81 15.80 22.55
N TYR A 277 -9.11 15.52 22.81
CA TYR A 277 -10.13 16.58 22.89
C TYR A 277 -9.85 17.57 24.03
N VAL A 278 -9.44 17.07 25.19
CA VAL A 278 -9.08 17.91 26.35
C VAL A 278 -7.86 18.78 26.03
N ASN A 279 -6.78 18.17 25.54
CA ASN A 279 -5.53 18.86 25.21
C ASN A 279 -5.74 19.91 24.11
N MET A 280 -6.52 19.59 23.08
CA MET A 280 -6.90 20.54 22.04
C MET A 280 -7.66 21.74 22.61
N ALA A 281 -8.62 21.50 23.51
CA ALA A 281 -9.38 22.58 24.13
C ALA A 281 -8.53 23.47 25.03
N GLU A 282 -7.65 22.89 25.83
CA GLU A 282 -6.76 23.65 26.72
C GLU A 282 -5.73 24.47 25.93
N GLU A 283 -5.16 23.90 24.87
CA GLU A 283 -4.24 24.63 24.00
C GLU A 283 -4.95 25.73 23.19
N ALA A 284 -6.19 25.50 22.77
CA ALA A 284 -7.02 26.52 22.13
C ALA A 284 -7.29 27.70 23.08
N VAL A 285 -7.63 27.46 24.35
CA VAL A 285 -7.76 28.54 25.35
C VAL A 285 -6.44 29.28 25.54
N ARG A 286 -5.32 28.56 25.70
CA ARG A 286 -3.98 29.16 25.86
C ARG A 286 -3.60 30.04 24.67
N SER A 287 -4.03 29.65 23.47
CA SER A 287 -3.80 30.37 22.23
C SER A 287 -4.80 31.49 21.96
N GLY A 288 -5.77 31.73 22.85
CA GLY A 288 -6.77 32.80 22.71
C GLY A 288 -7.94 32.46 21.75
N PHE A 289 -8.25 31.17 21.58
CA PHE A 289 -9.36 30.69 20.74
C PHE A 289 -10.41 29.93 21.58
N PRO A 290 -11.09 30.58 22.54
CA PRO A 290 -12.03 29.90 23.44
C PRO A 290 -13.26 29.33 22.73
N VAL A 291 -13.68 29.92 21.61
CA VAL A 291 -14.77 29.36 20.76
C VAL A 291 -14.37 28.01 20.16
N GLU A 292 -13.14 27.89 19.69
CA GLU A 292 -12.59 26.62 19.20
C GLU A 292 -12.45 25.60 20.34
N ALA A 293 -12.01 26.03 21.51
CA ALA A 293 -11.94 25.17 22.69
C ALA A 293 -13.31 24.59 23.04
N LYS A 294 -14.37 25.42 23.03
CA LYS A 294 -15.74 24.98 23.24
C LYS A 294 -16.16 23.95 22.19
N LYS A 295 -15.90 24.21 20.91
CA LYS A 295 -16.21 23.28 19.81
C LYS A 295 -15.53 21.92 19.99
N ALA A 296 -14.26 21.90 20.39
CA ALA A 296 -13.52 20.67 20.66
C ALA A 296 -14.15 19.86 21.81
N VAL A 297 -14.45 20.50 22.95
CA VAL A 297 -15.09 19.82 24.09
C VAL A 297 -16.47 19.31 23.71
N ASP A 298 -17.30 20.13 23.08
CA ASP A 298 -18.65 19.72 22.65
C ASP A 298 -18.60 18.52 21.69
N ALA A 299 -17.63 18.48 20.77
CA ALA A 299 -17.43 17.35 19.88
C ALA A 299 -17.07 16.05 20.64
N GLY A 300 -16.20 16.14 21.65
CA GLY A 300 -15.86 14.99 22.50
C GLY A 300 -17.05 14.48 23.32
N PHE A 301 -17.92 15.37 23.79
CA PHE A 301 -19.19 14.98 24.43
C PHE A 301 -20.16 14.34 23.43
N ALA A 302 -20.29 14.89 22.22
CA ALA A 302 -21.14 14.33 21.18
C ALA A 302 -20.68 12.95 20.72
N ALA A 303 -19.37 12.70 20.71
CA ALA A 303 -18.77 11.40 20.44
C ALA A 303 -18.85 10.41 21.63
N ASN A 304 -19.42 10.81 22.77
CA ASN A 304 -19.49 10.02 24.02
C ASN A 304 -18.13 9.58 24.59
N VAL A 305 -17.02 10.21 24.17
CA VAL A 305 -15.68 9.96 24.73
C VAL A 305 -15.37 10.89 25.91
N LEU A 306 -16.06 12.04 26.00
CA LEU A 306 -16.04 12.92 27.18
C LEU A 306 -17.34 12.82 27.97
N GLY A 307 -17.29 13.24 29.24
CA GLY A 307 -18.46 13.23 30.13
C GLY A 307 -18.82 11.86 30.72
N THR A 308 -18.00 10.84 30.48
CA THR A 308 -18.17 9.48 31.01
C THR A 308 -16.97 9.06 31.88
N GLY A 309 -17.10 7.97 32.63
CA GLY A 309 -16.01 7.40 33.44
C GLY A 309 -15.56 8.27 34.62
N ALA A 310 -14.36 7.99 35.14
CA ALA A 310 -13.81 8.64 36.32
C ALA A 310 -13.57 10.15 36.15
N ASP A 311 -13.34 10.59 34.91
CA ASP A 311 -13.06 12.00 34.60
C ASP A 311 -14.30 12.80 34.16
N ALA A 312 -15.50 12.21 34.19
CA ALA A 312 -16.75 12.85 33.78
C ALA A 312 -16.97 14.25 34.41
N ALA A 313 -16.70 14.38 35.72
CA ALA A 313 -16.84 15.65 36.43
C ALA A 313 -15.81 16.70 35.95
N LYS A 314 -14.57 16.28 35.66
CA LYS A 314 -13.53 17.16 35.10
C LYS A 314 -13.88 17.61 33.70
N HIS A 315 -14.37 16.70 32.85
CA HIS A 315 -14.85 17.02 31.50
C HIS A 315 -15.99 18.04 31.53
N LYS A 316 -16.95 17.88 32.46
CA LYS A 316 -18.05 18.84 32.63
C LYS A 316 -17.55 20.22 33.08
N SER A 317 -16.66 20.27 34.06
CA SER A 317 -16.05 21.53 34.53
C SER A 317 -15.27 22.24 33.41
N LEU A 318 -14.52 21.49 32.60
CA LEU A 318 -13.86 22.02 31.41
C LEU A 318 -14.87 22.60 30.43
N ARG A 319 -15.95 21.88 30.13
CA ARG A 319 -17.04 22.33 29.22
C ARG A 319 -17.67 23.63 29.69
N ASP A 320 -17.98 23.74 30.97
CA ASP A 320 -18.58 24.95 31.56
C ASP A 320 -17.62 26.15 31.44
N ARG A 321 -16.33 25.94 31.75
CA ARG A 321 -15.28 26.96 31.65
C ARG A 321 -15.09 27.46 30.21
N VAL A 322 -14.94 26.56 29.24
CA VAL A 322 -14.75 26.96 27.83
C VAL A 322 -16.03 27.58 27.25
N SER A 323 -17.21 27.14 27.68
CA SER A 323 -18.48 27.73 27.26
C SER A 323 -18.63 29.17 27.72
N LYS A 324 -18.27 29.45 28.99
CA LYS A 324 -18.24 30.83 29.51
C LYS A 324 -17.22 31.69 28.75
N ALA A 325 -16.00 31.19 28.58
CA ALA A 325 -14.95 31.92 27.86
C ALA A 325 -15.34 32.23 26.40
N ALA A 326 -15.96 31.28 25.70
CA ALA A 326 -16.45 31.47 24.34
C ALA A 326 -17.57 32.52 24.26
N ALA A 327 -18.49 32.52 25.23
CA ALA A 327 -19.57 33.50 25.30
C ALA A 327 -19.04 34.92 25.58
N ASP A 328 -18.05 35.05 26.47
CA ASP A 328 -17.39 36.31 26.77
C ASP A 328 -16.58 36.83 25.57
N ASP A 329 -15.88 35.95 24.86
CA ASP A 329 -15.12 36.31 23.65
C ASP A 329 -16.04 36.78 22.52
N ALA A 330 -17.13 36.06 22.24
CA ALA A 330 -18.10 36.45 21.21
C ALA A 330 -18.73 37.83 21.47
N LYS A 331 -18.93 38.22 22.74
CA LYS A 331 -19.43 39.55 23.10
C LYS A 331 -18.40 40.66 22.88
N ASN A 332 -17.12 40.36 23.05
CA ASN A 332 -16.06 41.37 23.12
C ASN A 332 -15.18 41.43 21.87
N ILE A 333 -15.21 40.44 20.98
CA ILE A 333 -14.31 40.35 19.82
C ILE A 333 -14.38 41.60 18.92
N ALA A 334 -15.56 42.18 18.73
CA ALA A 334 -15.76 43.39 17.93
C ALA A 334 -15.04 44.61 18.51
N THR A 335 -14.89 44.72 19.84
CA THR A 335 -14.21 45.87 20.47
C THR A 335 -12.70 45.83 20.22
N GLY A 336 -12.14 44.66 19.88
CA GLY A 336 -10.73 44.48 19.55
C GLY A 336 -10.35 44.88 18.11
N GLU A 337 -11.32 45.05 17.20
CA GLU A 337 -11.06 45.28 15.77
C GLU A 337 -10.22 46.52 15.51
N ALA A 338 -10.60 47.66 16.10
CA ALA A 338 -9.90 48.93 15.90
C ALA A 338 -8.46 48.87 16.42
N SER A 339 -8.25 48.20 17.56
CA SER A 339 -6.91 48.03 18.16
C SER A 339 -6.04 47.10 17.31
N ALA A 340 -6.60 46.00 16.80
CA ALA A 340 -5.90 45.09 15.91
C ALA A 340 -5.44 45.76 14.61
N ALA A 341 -6.29 46.60 14.02
CA ALA A 341 -5.97 47.36 12.81
C ALA A 341 -4.86 48.40 13.02
N LYS A 342 -4.72 48.95 14.23
CA LYS A 342 -3.73 49.99 14.58
C LYS A 342 -2.35 49.47 14.98
N MET A 343 -2.17 48.17 15.22
CA MET A 343 -0.86 47.61 15.56
C MET A 343 0.19 47.88 14.47
N LYS A 344 1.48 47.89 14.82
CA LYS A 344 2.56 48.17 13.86
C LYS A 344 2.78 47.00 12.89
N ASP A 345 2.51 45.78 13.34
CA ASP A 345 2.59 44.57 12.53
C ASP A 345 1.22 43.95 12.28
N GLY A 346 1.19 42.90 11.47
CA GLY A 346 -0.02 42.17 11.10
C GLY A 346 -0.57 41.17 12.12
N THR A 347 0.12 40.94 13.25
CA THR A 347 -0.18 39.81 14.15
C THR A 347 -1.59 39.87 14.71
N GLY A 348 -2.04 41.07 15.08
CA GLY A 348 -3.40 41.29 15.58
C GLY A 348 -4.48 40.94 14.58
N LEU A 349 -4.31 41.37 13.33
CA LEU A 349 -5.27 41.09 12.26
C LEU A 349 -5.32 39.58 11.94
N VAL A 350 -4.17 38.89 11.94
CA VAL A 350 -4.12 37.44 11.75
C VAL A 350 -4.87 36.70 12.87
N ASN A 351 -4.59 37.03 14.13
CA ASN A 351 -5.23 36.34 15.26
C ASN A 351 -6.73 36.65 15.34
N LEU A 352 -7.11 37.91 15.15
CA LEU A 352 -8.51 38.31 15.12
C LEU A 352 -9.28 37.69 13.96
N GLY A 353 -8.67 37.64 12.78
CA GLY A 353 -9.25 36.97 11.62
C GLY A 353 -9.46 35.49 11.87
N TYR A 354 -8.47 34.80 12.47
CA TYR A 354 -8.63 33.40 12.81
C TYR A 354 -9.69 33.18 13.91
N ALA A 355 -9.82 34.07 14.89
CA ALA A 355 -10.90 34.02 15.87
C ALA A 355 -12.29 34.09 15.19
N TYR A 356 -12.48 34.98 14.22
CA TYR A 356 -13.70 35.00 13.39
C TYR A 356 -13.93 33.70 12.62
N VAL A 357 -12.87 33.10 12.04
CA VAL A 357 -12.97 31.77 11.41
C VAL A 357 -13.44 30.71 12.41
N THR A 358 -12.99 30.74 13.67
CA THR A 358 -13.47 29.81 14.70
C THR A 358 -14.93 30.03 15.07
N MET A 359 -15.49 31.21 14.80
CA MET A 359 -16.91 31.57 14.97
C MET A 359 -17.75 31.28 13.71
N ASP A 360 -17.18 30.61 12.70
CA ASP A 360 -17.79 30.33 11.39
C ASP A 360 -18.02 31.57 10.52
N GLU A 361 -17.46 32.72 10.91
CA GLU A 361 -17.45 33.97 10.15
C GLU A 361 -16.29 33.95 9.13
N PHE A 362 -16.35 33.02 8.16
CA PHE A 362 -15.22 32.66 7.32
C PHE A 362 -14.70 33.80 6.43
N ASP A 363 -15.58 34.45 5.66
CA ASP A 363 -15.18 35.53 4.75
C ASP A 363 -14.59 36.71 5.52
N LYS A 364 -15.27 37.08 6.62
CA LYS A 364 -14.78 38.11 7.54
C LYS A 364 -13.39 37.74 8.05
N GLY A 365 -13.22 36.52 8.53
CA GLY A 365 -11.95 36.05 9.09
C GLY A 365 -10.82 36.00 8.07
N ILE A 366 -11.05 35.43 6.88
CA ILE A 366 -10.08 35.34 5.78
C ILE A 366 -9.59 36.75 5.40
N GLU A 367 -10.50 37.71 5.20
CA GLU A 367 -10.15 39.09 4.84
C GLU A 367 -9.19 39.72 5.87
N ARG A 368 -9.40 39.50 7.17
CA ARG A 368 -8.49 40.02 8.22
C ARG A 368 -7.15 39.31 8.20
N ILE A 369 -7.12 37.99 8.01
CA ILE A 369 -5.87 37.22 7.96
C ILE A 369 -5.01 37.71 6.78
N GLU A 370 -5.61 37.87 5.59
CA GLU A 370 -4.93 38.37 4.39
C GLU A 370 -4.38 39.78 4.61
N LYS A 371 -5.19 40.70 5.15
CA LYS A 371 -4.74 42.06 5.52
C LYS A 371 -3.59 42.03 6.52
N GLY A 372 -3.65 41.14 7.51
CA GLY A 372 -2.57 40.95 8.48
C GLY A 372 -1.27 40.47 7.82
N ILE A 373 -1.35 39.48 6.93
CA ILE A 373 -0.19 39.00 6.17
C ILE A 373 0.39 40.11 5.28
N ALA A 374 -0.47 40.83 4.55
CA ALA A 374 -0.05 41.92 3.66
C ALA A 374 0.62 43.08 4.41
N LYS A 375 0.18 43.34 5.65
CA LYS A 375 0.78 44.37 6.51
C LYS A 375 2.22 44.06 6.95
N GLY A 376 2.61 42.79 6.94
CA GLY A 376 3.96 42.37 7.28
C GLY A 376 4.31 42.53 8.76
N GLY A 377 5.61 42.51 9.08
CA GLY A 377 6.11 42.61 10.47
C GLY A 377 5.83 41.37 11.33
N LEU A 378 5.32 40.29 10.73
CA LEU A 378 5.03 39.05 11.44
C LEU A 378 6.33 38.37 11.87
N LYS A 379 6.46 38.07 13.16
CA LYS A 379 7.56 37.23 13.67
C LYS A 379 7.54 35.82 13.08
N ARG A 380 6.36 35.36 12.65
CA ARG A 380 6.05 33.98 12.23
C ARG A 380 5.13 33.99 11.00
N PRO A 381 5.63 34.44 9.84
CA PRO A 381 4.82 34.57 8.63
C PRO A 381 4.24 33.23 8.17
N GLU A 382 4.98 32.13 8.35
CA GLU A 382 4.55 30.79 7.97
C GLU A 382 3.35 30.28 8.79
N GLU A 383 3.28 30.60 10.10
CA GLU A 383 2.10 30.29 10.93
C GLU A 383 0.87 31.09 10.50
N ALA A 384 1.05 32.34 10.08
CA ALA A 384 -0.06 33.14 9.56
C ALA A 384 -0.61 32.55 8.25
N LYS A 385 0.27 32.07 7.35
CA LYS A 385 -0.13 31.33 6.15
C LYS A 385 -0.83 30.02 6.50
N LEU A 386 -0.35 29.28 7.51
CA LEU A 386 -0.99 28.04 7.96
C LEU A 386 -2.43 28.32 8.43
N LYS A 387 -2.63 29.37 9.24
CA LYS A 387 -3.95 29.86 9.65
C LYS A 387 -4.83 30.24 8.47
N LEU A 388 -4.29 30.95 7.48
CA LEU A 388 -5.02 31.28 6.25
C LEU A 388 -5.45 30.02 5.48
N GLY A 389 -4.55 29.05 5.31
CA GLY A 389 -4.86 27.78 4.67
C GLY A 389 -5.96 27.02 5.40
N MET A 390 -5.90 26.93 6.72
CA MET A 390 -6.97 26.31 7.54
C MET A 390 -8.30 27.08 7.46
N ALA A 391 -8.26 28.41 7.37
CA ALA A 391 -9.44 29.23 7.13
C ALA A 391 -10.08 28.90 5.78
N TYR A 392 -9.28 28.76 4.73
CA TYR A 392 -9.76 28.32 3.42
C TYR A 392 -10.36 26.92 3.44
N VAL A 393 -9.76 25.98 4.17
CA VAL A 393 -10.34 24.64 4.37
C VAL A 393 -11.73 24.74 5.01
N LYS A 394 -11.87 25.50 6.10
CA LYS A 394 -13.16 25.67 6.80
C LYS A 394 -14.21 26.36 5.94
N ALA A 395 -13.80 27.28 5.07
CA ALA A 395 -14.67 27.95 4.09
C ALA A 395 -15.00 27.10 2.85
N GLY A 396 -14.49 25.86 2.74
CA GLY A 396 -14.67 25.02 1.55
C GLY A 396 -13.87 25.46 0.32
N ARG A 397 -12.95 26.44 0.47
CA ARG A 397 -12.10 26.97 -0.61
C ARG A 397 -10.85 26.11 -0.80
N LYS A 398 -11.06 24.88 -1.30
CA LYS A 398 -10.02 23.83 -1.42
C LYS A 398 -8.79 24.28 -2.21
N ASP A 399 -8.97 24.90 -3.37
CA ASP A 399 -7.84 25.26 -4.23
C ASP A 399 -6.98 26.39 -3.63
N ASP A 400 -7.62 27.37 -2.99
CA ASP A 400 -6.93 28.44 -2.26
C ASP A 400 -6.16 27.90 -1.05
N ALA A 401 -6.73 26.92 -0.34
CA ALA A 401 -6.06 26.24 0.76
C ALA A 401 -4.79 25.53 0.27
N ILE A 402 -4.89 24.70 -0.79
CA ILE A 402 -3.75 23.99 -1.38
C ILE A 402 -2.66 24.97 -1.81
N LYS A 403 -3.03 26.00 -2.58
CA LYS A 403 -2.09 27.03 -3.04
C LYS A 403 -1.39 27.70 -1.88
N THR A 404 -2.10 28.00 -0.80
CA THR A 404 -1.52 28.62 0.40
C THR A 404 -0.56 27.67 1.11
N PHE A 405 -0.95 26.42 1.36
CA PHE A 405 -0.11 25.42 2.02
C PHE A 405 1.16 25.11 1.24
N GLU A 406 1.11 25.08 -0.10
CA GLU A 406 2.29 24.86 -0.96
C GLU A 406 3.32 25.99 -0.86
N THR A 407 2.95 27.18 -0.38
CA THR A 407 3.90 28.27 -0.11
C THR A 407 4.65 28.12 1.21
N ILE A 408 4.22 27.21 2.09
CA ILE A 408 4.73 27.10 3.45
C ILE A 408 6.01 26.27 3.49
N LYS A 409 7.03 26.79 4.16
CA LYS A 409 8.33 26.11 4.33
C LYS A 409 8.77 26.14 5.79
N GLY A 410 9.30 25.01 6.26
CA GLY A 410 9.91 24.91 7.58
C GLY A 410 10.18 23.46 7.98
N ASN A 411 11.15 23.26 8.87
CA ASN A 411 11.58 21.96 9.38
C ASN A 411 11.19 21.73 10.86
N ASP A 412 10.48 22.68 11.46
CA ASP A 412 10.03 22.67 12.85
C ASP A 412 8.65 22.02 13.04
N GLY A 413 8.16 21.33 12.01
CA GLY A 413 6.82 20.72 11.93
C GLY A 413 5.85 21.49 11.02
N ILE A 414 6.08 22.78 10.76
CA ILE A 414 5.11 23.58 9.98
C ILE A 414 5.03 23.14 8.51
N GLY A 415 6.16 22.73 7.92
CA GLY A 415 6.20 22.18 6.57
C GLY A 415 5.55 20.80 6.47
N ASP A 416 5.58 20.00 7.54
CA ASP A 416 4.86 18.73 7.60
C ASP A 416 3.35 18.97 7.68
N LEU A 417 2.89 19.86 8.56
CA LEU A 417 1.48 20.25 8.67
C LEU A 417 0.93 20.72 7.33
N ALA A 418 1.61 21.65 6.65
CA ALA A 418 1.19 22.15 5.35
C ALA A 418 1.12 21.04 4.29
N ARG A 419 2.12 20.13 4.28
CA ARG A 419 2.14 18.97 3.38
C ARG A 419 0.97 18.02 3.67
N TYR A 420 0.70 17.72 4.93
CA TYR A 420 -0.36 16.78 5.34
C TYR A 420 -1.76 17.35 5.11
N TRP A 421 -1.98 18.64 5.35
CA TRP A 421 -3.20 19.32 4.92
C TRP A 421 -3.39 19.21 3.41
N THR A 422 -2.34 19.44 2.62
CA THR A 422 -2.39 19.31 1.17
C THR A 422 -2.71 17.89 0.72
N MET A 423 -2.07 16.87 1.32
CA MET A 423 -2.35 15.46 1.05
C MET A 423 -3.80 15.12 1.38
N TRP A 424 -4.31 15.56 2.52
CA TRP A 424 -5.70 15.37 2.91
C TRP A 424 -6.63 15.96 1.86
N LEU A 425 -6.41 17.20 1.43
CA LEU A 425 -7.26 17.86 0.45
C LEU A 425 -7.20 17.21 -0.94
N LYS A 426 -6.05 16.66 -1.35
CA LYS A 426 -5.83 16.00 -2.65
C LYS A 426 -6.31 14.56 -2.71
N ARG A 427 -6.76 13.97 -1.60
CA ARG A 427 -7.25 12.58 -1.58
C ARG A 427 -8.38 12.35 -2.61
N PRO A 428 -8.46 11.16 -3.23
CA PRO A 428 -9.59 10.79 -4.09
C PRO A 428 -10.91 10.94 -3.32
N ALA A 429 -11.93 11.47 -3.98
CA ALA A 429 -13.25 11.65 -3.40
C ALA A 429 -13.98 10.31 -3.31
N ASP A 430 -13.53 9.42 -2.42
CA ASP A 430 -14.30 8.31 -1.86
C ASP A 430 -13.60 7.82 -0.60
N THR A 431 -14.14 8.29 0.54
CA THR A 431 -13.88 7.95 1.97
C THR A 431 -14.19 9.14 2.89
N ALA A 432 -14.56 10.31 2.35
CA ALA A 432 -15.02 11.43 3.16
C ALA A 432 -16.42 11.15 3.74
N ALA A 433 -16.51 11.07 5.07
CA ALA A 433 -17.70 11.52 5.77
C ALA A 433 -18.04 12.94 5.29
N PRO A 434 -19.33 13.32 5.24
CA PRO A 434 -19.74 14.57 4.61
C PRO A 434 -19.05 15.75 5.29
N VAL A 435 -18.32 16.53 4.50
CA VAL A 435 -17.97 17.91 4.88
C VAL A 435 -19.31 18.59 5.10
N ALA A 436 -19.61 18.99 6.34
CA ALA A 436 -20.87 19.60 6.69
C ALA A 436 -21.18 20.73 5.70
N ALA A 437 -22.20 20.51 4.86
CA ALA A 437 -22.72 21.53 3.98
C ALA A 437 -23.26 22.65 4.88
N ALA A 438 -22.80 23.88 4.64
CA ALA A 438 -23.37 25.05 5.27
C ALA A 438 -24.90 25.05 5.04
N PRO A 439 -25.73 25.32 6.06
CA PRO A 439 -27.16 25.48 5.84
C PRO A 439 -27.37 26.64 4.87
N ALA A 440 -28.07 26.37 3.77
CA ALA A 440 -28.49 27.39 2.83
C ALA A 440 -29.28 28.48 3.59
N ALA A 441 -28.80 29.72 3.49
CA ALA A 441 -29.49 30.88 4.03
C ALA A 441 -30.91 30.96 3.42
N LYS A 442 -31.91 31.13 4.28
CA LYS A 442 -33.25 31.60 3.91
C LYS A 442 -33.38 33.07 4.24
#